data_AF-A0A376S8J5-F1
#
_entry.id   AF-A0A376S8J5-F1
#
_cell.length_a   1.000
_cell.length_b   1.000
_cell.length_c   1.000
_cell.angle_alpha   90.00
_cell.angle_beta   90.00
_cell.angle_gamma   90.00
#
_symmetry.space_group_name_H-M   'P 1'
#
loop_
_entity.id
_entity.type
_entity.pdbx_description
1 polymer ?
#
loop_
_entity_poly.entity_id
_entity_poly.type
_entity_poly.pdbx_seq_one_letter_code
_entity_poly.pdbx_strand_id
1 'polypeptide(L)'
;MNRTDELRTARIESLVTPAELALRYPVTPGVATHVTDSRRRIEKILNGEDKRLLVIIGPCSIHDLTAAMEYATRLQSLRNQYQSRLEIVMRTYFEKPRTVVGWKG
;
A
#
# COMPACT_ATOMS: atom_id res chain seq x y z
N MET A 1 -42.22 -17.35 -16.81
CA MET A 1 -41.64 -17.26 -15.46
C MET A 1 -40.95 -15.91 -15.37
N ASN A 2 -41.32 -15.06 -14.40
CA ASN A 2 -40.75 -13.72 -14.29
C ASN A 2 -39.35 -13.81 -13.67
N ARG A 3 -38.39 -13.08 -14.23
CA ARG A 3 -37.05 -12.95 -13.65
C ARG A 3 -37.15 -12.10 -12.39
N THR A 4 -36.68 -12.63 -11.26
CA THR A 4 -36.67 -11.93 -9.95
C THR A 4 -35.25 -11.66 -9.45
N ASP A 5 -34.23 -12.19 -10.14
CA ASP A 5 -32.81 -11.99 -9.85
C ASP A 5 -32.16 -11.02 -10.84
N GLU A 6 -31.01 -10.46 -10.47
CA GLU A 6 -30.13 -9.67 -11.34
C GLU A 6 -30.77 -8.46 -12.05
N LEU A 7 -31.91 -7.97 -11.54
CA LEU A 7 -32.73 -6.92 -12.17
C LEU A 7 -32.01 -5.57 -12.35
N ARG A 8 -30.90 -5.35 -11.64
CA ARG A 8 -30.11 -4.12 -11.65
C ARG A 8 -28.60 -4.37 -11.73
N THR A 9 -28.18 -5.56 -12.15
CA THR A 9 -26.75 -5.90 -12.26
C THR A 9 -26.32 -5.94 -13.71
N ALA A 10 -25.18 -5.30 -14.01
CA ALA A 10 -24.47 -5.48 -15.26
C ALA A 10 -23.31 -6.44 -14.99
N ARG A 11 -23.16 -7.46 -15.84
CA ARG A 11 -21.97 -8.32 -15.81
C ARG A 11 -20.80 -7.51 -16.34
N ILE A 12 -19.78 -7.30 -15.49
CA ILE A 12 -18.57 -6.56 -15.87
C ILE A 12 -17.58 -7.56 -16.47
N GLU A 13 -16.93 -8.39 -15.65
CA GLU A 13 -15.97 -9.41 -16.08
C GLU A 13 -15.53 -10.27 -14.87
N SER A 14 -14.83 -11.38 -15.11
CA SER A 14 -14.19 -12.16 -14.05
C SER A 14 -12.88 -11.49 -13.63
N LEU A 15 -12.64 -11.37 -12.32
CA LEU A 15 -11.38 -10.84 -11.79
C LEU A 15 -10.31 -11.94 -11.70
N VAL A 16 -9.05 -11.53 -11.87
CA VAL A 16 -7.89 -12.39 -11.55
C VAL A 16 -7.91 -12.79 -10.08
N THR A 17 -7.60 -14.05 -9.80
CA THR A 17 -7.56 -14.56 -8.43
C THR A 17 -6.31 -14.08 -7.68
N PRO A 18 -6.34 -14.01 -6.34
CA PRO A 18 -5.14 -13.73 -5.55
C PRO A 18 -3.98 -14.70 -5.80
N ALA A 19 -4.27 -15.98 -6.06
CA ALA A 19 -3.26 -17.00 -6.35
C ALA A 19 -2.56 -16.77 -7.70
N GLU A 20 -3.32 -16.41 -8.74
CA GLU A 20 -2.78 -16.05 -10.05
C GLU A 20 -1.91 -14.79 -9.98
N LEU A 21 -2.33 -13.78 -9.21
CA LEU A 21 -1.53 -12.57 -8.98
C LEU A 21 -0.22 -12.89 -8.24
N ALA A 22 -0.28 -13.71 -7.19
CA ALA A 22 0.91 -14.13 -6.44
C ALA A 22 1.89 -14.93 -7.31
N LEU A 23 1.38 -15.74 -8.24
CA LEU A 23 2.20 -16.47 -9.21
C LEU A 23 2.85 -15.52 -10.24
N ARG A 24 2.11 -14.51 -10.73
CA ARG A 24 2.62 -13.53 -11.70
C ARG A 24 3.64 -12.57 -11.09
N TYR A 25 3.48 -12.22 -9.82
CA TYR A 25 4.33 -11.27 -9.09
C TYR A 25 4.81 -11.88 -7.77
N PRO A 26 5.73 -12.86 -7.81
CA PRO A 26 6.20 -13.54 -6.62
C PRO A 26 6.97 -12.59 -5.71
N VAL A 27 6.72 -12.71 -4.40
CA VAL A 27 7.48 -11.98 -3.39
C VAL A 27 8.90 -12.52 -3.34
N THR A 28 9.88 -11.66 -3.52
CA THR A 28 11.29 -12.06 -3.41
C THR A 28 11.68 -12.24 -1.94
N PRO A 29 12.71 -13.06 -1.63
CA PRO A 29 13.20 -13.20 -0.25
C PRO A 29 13.58 -11.87 0.39
N GLY A 30 14.16 -10.94 -0.39
CA GLY A 30 14.51 -9.60 0.09
C GLY A 30 13.30 -8.77 0.50
N VAL A 31 12.20 -8.82 -0.28
CA VAL A 31 10.94 -8.13 0.08
C VAL A 31 10.32 -8.77 1.32
N ALA A 32 10.30 -10.09 1.41
CA ALA A 32 9.75 -10.81 2.58
C ALA A 32 10.49 -10.43 3.88
N THR A 33 11.83 -10.43 3.85
CA THR A 33 12.65 -9.98 4.98
C THR A 33 12.38 -8.51 5.32
N HIS A 34 12.37 -7.63 4.31
CA HIS A 34 12.13 -6.21 4.53
C HIS A 34 10.79 -5.93 5.20
N VAL A 35 9.71 -6.57 4.74
CA VAL A 35 8.36 -6.42 5.32
C VAL A 35 8.33 -6.96 6.75
N THR A 36 8.92 -8.14 6.98
CA THR A 36 8.96 -8.77 8.30
C THR A 36 9.68 -7.90 9.32
N ASP A 37 10.87 -7.41 8.97
CA ASP A 37 11.67 -6.57 9.88
C ASP A 37 11.04 -5.20 10.09
N SER A 38 10.40 -4.63 9.06
CA SER A 38 9.67 -3.36 9.21
C SER A 38 8.48 -3.50 10.17
N ARG A 39 7.72 -4.60 10.09
CA ARG A 39 6.64 -4.90 11.05
C ARG A 39 7.17 -5.01 12.48
N ARG A 40 8.27 -5.74 12.69
CA ARG A 40 8.91 -5.86 14.01
C ARG A 40 9.38 -4.52 14.56
N ARG A 41 9.99 -3.65 13.72
CA ARG A 41 10.39 -2.30 14.16
C ARG A 41 9.19 -1.43 14.53
N ILE A 42 8.13 -1.48 13.73
CA ILE A 42 6.88 -0.75 14.01
C ILE A 42 6.25 -1.25 15.31
N GLU A 43 6.17 -2.56 15.53
CA GLU A 43 5.65 -3.17 16.75
C GLU A 43 6.41 -2.69 18.00
N LYS A 44 7.75 -2.68 17.95
CA LYS A 44 8.58 -2.14 19.04
C LYS A 44 8.29 -0.66 19.33
N ILE A 45 8.06 0.16 18.30
CA ILE A 45 7.69 1.57 18.47
C ILE A 45 6.32 1.68 19.15
N LEU A 46 5.33 0.90 18.70
CA LEU A 46 3.98 0.91 19.26
C LEU A 46 3.95 0.42 20.72
N ASN A 47 4.82 -0.53 21.07
CA ASN A 47 4.99 -1.01 22.45
C ASN A 47 5.88 -0.10 23.31
N GLY A 48 6.48 0.95 22.73
CA GLY A 48 7.36 1.89 23.41
C GLY A 48 8.76 1.34 23.74
N GLU A 49 9.15 0.20 23.18
CA GLU A 49 10.49 -0.40 23.29
C GLU A 49 11.52 0.30 22.40
N ASP A 50 11.06 0.85 21.27
CA ASP A 50 11.83 1.74 20.40
C ASP A 50 11.24 3.15 20.51
N LYS A 51 12.09 4.15 20.82
CA LYS A 51 11.67 5.54 21.05
C LYS A 51 11.64 6.39 19.77
N ARG A 52 11.96 5.81 18.61
CA ARG A 52 11.85 6.51 17.32
C ARG A 52 10.39 6.84 17.00
N LEU A 53 10.19 7.91 16.24
CA LEU A 53 8.87 8.29 15.75
C LEU A 53 8.54 7.50 14.47
N LEU A 54 7.40 6.81 14.46
CA LEU A 54 6.83 6.24 13.24
C LEU A 54 6.23 7.36 12.37
N VAL A 55 6.66 7.45 11.12
CA VAL A 55 6.20 8.46 10.16
C VAL A 55 5.62 7.79 8.92
N ILE A 56 4.30 7.82 8.79
CA ILE A 56 3.60 7.37 7.56
C ILE A 56 3.40 8.58 6.66
N ILE A 57 4.13 8.66 5.55
CA ILE A 57 4.16 9.86 4.69
C ILE A 57 4.19 9.51 3.21
N GLY A 58 3.46 10.27 2.40
CA GLY A 58 3.38 10.06 0.95
C GLY A 58 2.16 10.72 0.32
N PRO A 59 1.95 10.51 -0.99
CA PRO A 59 0.80 11.04 -1.72
C PRO A 59 -0.54 10.62 -1.08
N CYS A 60 -1.59 11.43 -1.28
CA CYS A 60 -2.92 11.10 -0.79
C CYS A 60 -3.42 9.77 -1.39
N SER A 61 -3.26 9.63 -2.71
CA SER A 61 -3.53 8.42 -3.49
C SER A 61 -2.56 8.35 -4.68
N ILE A 62 -2.11 7.16 -5.05
CA ILE A 62 -1.20 6.91 -6.17
C ILE A 62 -2.04 6.73 -7.45
N HIS A 63 -1.74 7.55 -8.45
CA HIS A 63 -2.34 7.45 -9.80
C HIS A 63 -1.28 7.40 -10.91
N ASP A 64 -0.02 7.69 -10.58
CA ASP A 64 1.12 7.68 -11.49
C ASP A 64 2.26 6.87 -10.84
N LEU A 65 2.67 5.80 -11.52
CA LEU A 65 3.71 4.88 -11.03
C LEU A 65 5.10 5.52 -11.07
N THR A 66 5.40 6.30 -12.11
CA THR A 66 6.70 6.97 -12.28
C THR A 66 6.90 7.99 -11.17
N ALA A 67 5.90 8.84 -10.92
CA ALA A 67 5.95 9.82 -9.84
C ALA A 67 6.01 9.15 -8.45
N ALA A 68 5.30 8.03 -8.26
CA ALA A 68 5.38 7.26 -7.01
C ALA A 68 6.78 6.67 -6.78
N MET A 69 7.43 6.14 -7.82
CA MET A 69 8.79 5.61 -7.72
C MET A 69 9.82 6.71 -7.48
N GLU A 70 9.69 7.85 -8.16
CA GLU A 70 10.56 9.01 -7.91
C GLU A 70 10.44 9.50 -6.46
N TYR A 71 9.19 9.58 -5.95
CA TYR A 71 8.94 9.92 -4.55
C TYR A 71 9.60 8.91 -3.60
N ALA A 72 9.45 7.61 -3.86
CA ALA A 72 10.04 6.55 -3.06
C ALA A 72 11.58 6.66 -3.01
N THR A 73 12.22 6.93 -4.15
CA THR A 73 13.68 7.13 -4.24
C THR A 73 14.14 8.31 -3.38
N ARG A 74 13.46 9.45 -3.48
CA ARG A 74 13.78 10.64 -2.65
C ARG A 74 13.54 10.36 -1.16
N LEU A 75 12.45 9.66 -0.82
CA LEU A 75 12.11 9.30 0.55
C LEU A 75 13.13 8.33 1.16
N GLN A 76 13.69 7.39 0.37
CA GLN A 76 14.69 6.44 0.82
C GLN A 76 15.96 7.14 1.34
N SER A 77 16.41 8.21 0.67
CA SER A 77 17.54 9.01 1.16
C SER A 77 17.25 9.63 2.53
N LEU A 78 16.04 10.16 2.74
CA LEU A 78 15.62 10.73 4.02
C LEU A 78 15.46 9.66 5.10
N ARG A 79 14.92 8.49 4.75
CA ARG A 79 14.83 7.33 5.65
C ARG A 79 16.20 6.94 6.17
N ASN A 80 17.21 6.89 5.30
CA ASN A 80 18.59 6.60 5.70
C ASN A 80 19.18 7.70 6.57
N GLN A 81 18.98 8.97 6.20
CA GLN A 81 19.50 10.13 6.94
C GLN A 81 18.93 10.20 8.38
N TYR A 82 17.64 9.91 8.56
CA TYR A 82 16.97 10.07 9.84
C TYR A 82 16.70 8.76 10.60
N GLN A 83 17.27 7.64 10.15
CA GLN A 83 16.97 6.29 10.68
C GLN A 83 17.18 6.14 12.20
N SER A 84 18.06 6.95 12.80
CA SER A 84 18.32 6.93 14.25
C SER A 84 17.20 7.54 15.09
N ARG A 85 16.31 8.33 14.47
CA ARG A 85 15.22 9.05 15.15
C ARG A 85 13.84 8.72 14.58
N LEU A 86 13.76 8.33 13.31
CA LEU A 86 12.50 8.10 12.59
C LEU A 86 12.47 6.69 11.99
N GLU A 87 11.30 6.04 12.06
CA GLU A 87 10.93 4.92 11.19
C GLU A 87 9.98 5.46 10.12
N ILE A 88 10.52 5.78 8.94
CA ILE A 88 9.76 6.35 7.82
C ILE A 88 9.20 5.22 6.96
N VAL A 89 7.89 5.26 6.70
CA VAL A 89 7.17 4.34 5.83
C VAL A 89 6.40 5.14 4.78
N MET A 90 6.57 4.78 3.51
CA MET A 90 5.85 5.42 2.41
C MET A 90 4.36 5.08 2.49
N ARG A 91 3.50 6.10 2.38
CA ARG A 91 2.06 5.94 2.18
C ARG A 91 1.78 5.52 0.74
N THR A 92 1.22 4.34 0.54
CA THR A 92 0.87 3.76 -0.78
C THR A 92 -0.62 3.44 -0.89
N TYR A 93 -1.47 4.47 -0.79
CA TYR A 93 -2.92 4.32 -0.95
C TYR A 93 -3.29 4.44 -2.42
N PHE A 94 -4.24 3.63 -2.90
CA PHE A 94 -4.68 3.66 -4.29
C PHE A 94 -5.96 4.48 -4.47
N GLU A 95 -6.86 4.45 -3.49
CA GLU A 95 -8.17 5.08 -3.60
C GLU A 95 -8.42 6.11 -2.48
N LYS A 96 -9.42 6.96 -2.71
CA LYS A 96 -9.98 7.87 -1.71
C LYS A 96 -11.50 7.66 -1.66
N PRO A 97 -12.07 7.26 -0.52
CA PRO A 97 -13.52 7.11 -0.39
C PRO A 97 -14.27 8.41 -0.72
N ARG A 98 -15.34 8.31 -1.51
CA ARG A 98 -16.15 9.47 -1.94
C ARG A 98 -17.64 9.16 -1.99
N THR A 99 -18.44 10.15 -1.59
CA THR A 99 -19.91 10.16 -1.69
C THR A 99 -20.42 10.77 -2.99
N VAL A 100 -19.56 11.52 -3.69
CA VAL A 100 -19.83 12.11 -5.02
C VAL A 100 -19.06 11.37 -6.12
N VAL A 101 -19.57 11.45 -7.36
CA VAL A 101 -18.95 10.82 -8.52
C VAL A 101 -17.55 11.38 -8.80
N GLY A 102 -16.65 10.49 -9.21
CA GLY A 102 -15.37 10.79 -9.84
C GLY A 102 -14.43 9.59 -9.79
N TRP A 103 -13.16 9.80 -10.16
CA TRP A 103 -12.07 8.80 -10.08
C TRP A 103 -12.12 7.89 -8.84
N LYS A 104 -12.05 6.57 -9.08
CA LYS A 104 -12.27 5.53 -8.07
C LYS A 104 -10.99 4.98 -7.45
N GLY A 105 -9.84 5.54 -7.80
CA GLY A 105 -8.56 4.83 -7.65
C GLY A 105 -8.10 4.29 -8.99
#